data_AF-D2RSS9-F1
#
_entry.id   AF-D2RSS9-F1
#
_cell.length_a   1.000
_cell.length_b   1.000
_cell.length_c   1.000
_cell.angle_alpha   90.00
_cell.angle_beta   90.00
_cell.angle_gamma   90.00
#
_symmetry.space_group_name_H-M   'P 1'
#
loop_
_entity.id
_entity.type
_entity.pdbx_description
1 polymer ?
#
loop_
_entity_poly.entity_id
_entity_poly.type
_entity_poly.pdbx_seq_one_letter_code
_entity_poly.pdbx_strand_id
1 'polypeptide(L)'
;MFETAPGSNDASIYLESLPLHMNRRAVIAGAGSATLLALAGCVFVDGKVEADRGDIAVVIDGEPIDLSADRFQSEHVENDSIEFHLHEDTDDWFMEGEEPVTFAEGIDLLPHFAYAQRDGAHVVTIDGTTYDGSESGTELVFLVDDDPIDPTDYVVSDGDDLRLEITTDADVGDE
;
A
#
# COMPACT_ATOMS: atom_id res chain seq x y z
N MET A 1 37.99 -22.19 46.67
CA MET A 1 39.39 -22.64 46.77
C MET A 1 39.79 -23.04 45.36
N PHE A 2 40.51 -22.16 44.67
CA PHE A 2 41.02 -22.36 43.32
C PHE A 2 42.45 -22.86 43.45
N GLU A 3 42.80 -23.97 42.81
CA GLU A 3 44.22 -24.30 42.57
C GLU A 3 44.36 -25.18 41.30
N THR A 4 44.92 -24.53 40.26
CA THR A 4 45.91 -24.99 39.25
C THR A 4 45.68 -26.22 38.36
N ALA A 5 45.73 -25.95 37.04
CA ALA A 5 46.27 -26.82 35.97
C ALA A 5 47.83 -26.86 36.04
N PRO A 6 48.58 -27.71 35.28
CA PRO A 6 48.81 -27.46 33.83
C PRO A 6 49.24 -28.65 32.92
N GLY A 7 49.22 -28.38 31.60
CA GLY A 7 50.09 -28.98 30.56
C GLY A 7 49.53 -30.21 29.83
N SER A 8 49.84 -30.52 28.57
CA SER A 8 50.61 -29.89 27.48
C SER A 8 50.38 -30.78 26.24
N ASN A 9 50.34 -30.19 25.04
CA ASN A 9 50.70 -30.74 23.72
C ASN A 9 50.34 -32.20 23.35
N ASP A 10 49.59 -32.39 22.26
CA ASP A 10 50.15 -33.07 21.08
C ASP A 10 49.34 -32.80 19.81
N ALA A 11 50.08 -32.58 18.72
CA ALA A 11 49.58 -32.35 17.39
C ALA A 11 49.97 -33.57 16.56
N SER A 12 48.99 -34.28 16.00
CA SER A 12 49.14 -35.08 14.77
C SER A 12 47.81 -35.75 14.44
N ILE A 13 47.16 -35.31 13.36
CA ILE A 13 46.33 -36.22 12.57
C ILE A 13 46.75 -36.04 11.12
N TYR A 14 47.39 -37.08 10.61
CA TYR A 14 47.66 -37.33 9.20
C TYR A 14 46.32 -37.59 8.49
N LEU A 15 46.11 -36.93 7.34
CA LEU A 15 45.18 -37.41 6.32
C LEU A 15 45.88 -37.34 4.97
N GLU A 16 45.95 -38.51 4.34
CA GLU A 16 46.58 -38.78 3.06
C GLU A 16 45.82 -38.18 1.88
N SER A 17 46.59 -37.59 0.96
CA SER A 17 46.59 -37.84 -0.49
C SER A 17 45.27 -37.77 -1.28
N LEU A 18 45.15 -36.74 -2.14
CA LEU A 18 44.77 -36.92 -3.55
C LEU A 18 45.53 -35.93 -4.45
N PRO A 19 46.14 -36.37 -5.56
CA PRO A 19 46.80 -35.48 -6.52
C PRO A 19 45.77 -34.86 -7.48
N LEU A 20 45.67 -33.53 -7.50
CA LEU A 20 44.93 -32.80 -8.54
C LEU A 20 45.78 -32.71 -9.81
N HIS A 21 45.51 -33.62 -10.75
CA HIS A 21 46.00 -33.56 -12.11
C HIS A 21 45.23 -32.46 -12.87
N MET A 22 45.84 -31.30 -13.03
CA MET A 22 45.22 -30.15 -13.68
C MET A 22 45.35 -30.27 -15.21
N ASN A 23 44.33 -30.88 -15.85
CA ASN A 23 44.17 -30.90 -17.30
C ASN A 23 43.33 -29.72 -17.80
N ARG A 24 44.10 -28.73 -18.27
CA ARG A 24 43.88 -27.74 -19.33
C ARG A 24 42.59 -27.89 -20.18
N ARG A 25 41.92 -26.74 -20.30
CA ARG A 25 41.02 -26.25 -21.39
C ARG A 25 39.55 -26.69 -21.34
N ALA A 26 38.71 -25.81 -20.83
CA ALA A 26 37.39 -25.55 -21.37
C ALA A 26 37.20 -24.02 -21.48
N VAL A 27 37.05 -23.54 -22.71
CA VAL A 27 36.67 -22.17 -23.05
C VAL A 27 35.15 -22.10 -22.91
N ILE A 28 34.64 -21.30 -21.99
CA ILE A 28 33.22 -20.94 -21.98
C ILE A 28 33.09 -19.64 -22.77
N ALA A 29 32.76 -19.79 -24.05
CA ALA A 29 32.18 -18.72 -24.83
C ALA A 29 30.69 -18.65 -24.45
N GLY A 30 30.36 -17.69 -23.59
CA GLY A 30 28.99 -17.29 -23.29
C GLY A 30 28.87 -15.80 -23.52
N ALA A 31 28.65 -15.39 -24.77
CA ALA A 31 28.15 -14.06 -25.07
C ALA A 31 26.64 -14.06 -24.79
N GLY A 32 26.20 -13.25 -23.83
CA GLY A 32 24.80 -13.11 -23.46
C GLY A 32 24.57 -11.81 -22.70
N SER A 33 24.46 -10.73 -23.47
CA SER A 33 23.74 -9.48 -23.19
C SER A 33 23.76 -8.91 -21.76
N ALA A 34 24.66 -7.95 -21.52
CA ALA A 34 24.44 -6.91 -20.53
C ALA A 34 23.46 -5.87 -21.12
N THR A 35 22.16 -6.12 -20.96
CA THR A 35 21.14 -5.09 -21.16
C THR A 35 20.94 -4.36 -19.84
N LEU A 36 21.61 -3.21 -19.71
CA LEU A 36 21.20 -2.16 -18.79
C LEU A 36 19.92 -1.53 -19.36
N LEU A 37 18.78 -1.84 -18.77
CA LEU A 37 17.58 -1.02 -18.85
C LEU A 37 17.22 -0.66 -17.41
N ALA A 38 17.62 0.55 -17.01
CA ALA A 38 17.06 1.21 -15.85
C ALA A 38 15.75 1.87 -16.32
N LEU A 39 14.62 1.30 -15.93
CA LEU A 39 13.36 1.98 -15.70
C LEU A 39 12.79 1.36 -14.41
N ALA A 40 12.24 2.19 -13.54
CA ALA A 40 12.06 1.96 -12.10
C ALA A 40 11.26 0.69 -11.71
N GLY A 41 11.67 0.05 -10.59
CA GLY A 41 11.05 -1.13 -9.96
C GLY A 41 11.25 -2.42 -10.78
N CYS A 42 11.81 -3.54 -10.32
CA CYS A 42 11.81 -4.13 -9.00
C CYS A 42 13.09 -4.97 -8.82
N VAL A 43 13.71 -4.87 -7.64
CA VAL A 43 14.64 -5.89 -7.15
C VAL A 43 13.77 -6.99 -6.55
N PHE A 44 13.70 -8.15 -7.19
CA PHE A 44 13.01 -9.33 -6.66
C PHE A 44 13.76 -9.87 -5.42
N VAL A 45 13.47 -9.29 -4.26
CA VAL A 45 13.81 -9.85 -2.95
C VAL A 45 12.61 -10.65 -2.48
N ASP A 46 12.78 -11.97 -2.48
CA ASP A 46 12.10 -12.92 -1.59
C ASP A 46 10.56 -12.94 -1.58
N GLY A 47 9.93 -13.25 -2.72
CA GLY A 47 8.71 -14.09 -2.79
C GLY A 47 7.47 -13.75 -1.94
N LYS A 48 7.40 -12.58 -1.31
CA LYS A 48 6.20 -12.02 -0.71
C LYS A 48 5.62 -11.07 -1.73
N VAL A 49 4.37 -11.32 -2.11
CA VAL A 49 3.55 -10.27 -2.71
C VAL A 49 3.37 -9.28 -1.58
N GLU A 50 4.04 -8.14 -1.66
CA GLU A 50 3.73 -7.02 -0.76
C GLU A 50 2.31 -6.59 -1.16
N ALA A 51 1.44 -6.37 -0.17
CA ALA A 51 0.13 -5.80 -0.43
C ALA A 51 0.30 -4.43 -1.09
N ASP A 52 -0.54 -4.11 -2.06
CA ASP A 52 -0.57 -2.77 -2.64
C ASP A 52 -1.03 -1.81 -1.52
N ARG A 53 -0.36 -0.67 -1.40
CA ARG A 53 -0.65 0.31 -0.35
C ARG A 53 -0.32 1.72 -0.78
N GLY A 54 -0.81 2.71 -0.05
CA GLY A 54 -0.47 4.11 -0.27
C GLY A 54 -1.13 5.03 0.74
N ASP A 55 -1.06 6.33 0.48
CA ASP A 55 -1.64 7.35 1.35
C ASP A 55 -3.10 7.60 0.94
N ILE A 56 -4.01 7.84 1.91
CA ILE A 56 -5.35 8.36 1.60
C ILE A 56 -5.75 9.49 2.55
N ALA A 57 -6.32 10.55 1.98
CA ALA A 57 -6.88 11.66 2.74
C ALA A 57 -8.32 11.96 2.33
N VAL A 58 -9.16 12.28 3.32
CA VAL A 58 -10.50 12.83 3.10
C VAL A 58 -10.58 14.20 3.77
N VAL A 59 -10.92 15.22 2.99
CA VAL A 59 -10.96 16.62 3.44
C VAL A 59 -12.36 17.15 3.21
N ILE A 60 -12.99 17.70 4.25
CA ILE A 60 -14.31 18.31 4.16
C ILE A 60 -14.20 19.77 4.57
N ASP A 61 -14.55 20.68 3.66
CA ASP A 61 -14.48 22.14 3.87
C ASP A 61 -13.08 22.62 4.32
N GLY A 62 -12.03 21.95 3.82
CA GLY A 62 -10.64 22.21 4.17
C GLY A 62 -10.17 21.56 5.48
N GLU A 63 -11.04 20.88 6.22
CA GLU A 63 -10.69 20.16 7.44
C GLU A 63 -10.49 18.67 7.14
N PRO A 64 -9.29 18.10 7.35
CA PRO A 64 -9.05 16.67 7.16
C PRO A 64 -9.76 15.85 8.23
N ILE A 65 -10.36 14.72 7.81
CA ILE A 65 -10.87 13.71 8.72
C ILE A 65 -9.70 12.88 9.25
N ASP A 66 -9.72 12.60 10.55
CA ASP A 66 -8.78 11.66 11.18
C ASP A 66 -9.17 10.21 10.86
N LEU A 67 -8.58 9.66 9.79
CA LEU A 67 -8.78 8.28 9.35
C LEU A 67 -8.09 7.27 10.27
N SER A 68 -7.13 7.68 11.10
CA SER A 68 -6.46 6.81 12.08
C SER A 68 -7.36 6.43 13.27
N ALA A 69 -8.51 7.11 13.44
CA ALA A 69 -9.43 6.84 14.54
C ALA A 69 -10.05 5.44 14.46
N ASP A 70 -10.19 4.76 15.61
CA ASP A 70 -10.62 3.36 15.71
C ASP A 70 -11.81 3.00 14.81
N ARG A 71 -12.81 3.89 14.70
CA ARG A 71 -14.03 3.61 13.93
C ARG A 71 -13.79 3.33 12.44
N PHE A 72 -12.68 3.78 11.87
CA PHE A 72 -12.34 3.56 10.46
C PHE A 72 -11.36 2.41 10.23
N GLN A 73 -10.75 1.90 11.31
CA GLN A 73 -9.71 0.87 11.24
C GLN A 73 -10.34 -0.52 11.25
N SER A 74 -9.90 -1.40 10.34
CA SER A 74 -10.44 -2.77 10.17
C SER A 74 -10.44 -3.58 11.46
N GLU A 75 -9.42 -3.42 12.31
CA GLU A 75 -9.28 -4.15 13.57
C GLU A 75 -10.33 -3.79 14.64
N HIS A 76 -11.13 -2.77 14.38
CA HIS A 76 -12.11 -2.21 15.31
C HIS A 76 -13.55 -2.25 14.78
N VAL A 77 -13.78 -2.82 13.59
CA VAL A 77 -15.09 -2.93 12.96
C VAL A 77 -15.43 -4.37 12.59
N GLU A 78 -16.72 -4.68 12.43
CA GLU A 78 -17.18 -6.04 12.12
C GLU A 78 -17.32 -6.32 10.61
N ASN A 79 -17.25 -5.29 9.76
CA ASN A 79 -17.40 -5.37 8.31
C ASN A 79 -16.16 -4.83 7.61
N ASP A 80 -14.99 -5.37 7.94
CA ASP A 80 -13.76 -5.10 7.20
C ASP A 80 -13.73 -5.85 5.86
N SER A 81 -13.02 -5.31 4.87
CA SER A 81 -12.73 -5.98 3.60
C SER A 81 -11.24 -5.99 3.33
N ILE A 82 -10.70 -7.16 3.02
CA ILE A 82 -9.30 -7.27 2.57
C ILE A 82 -9.08 -6.62 1.21
N GLU A 83 -10.15 -6.35 0.45
CA GLU A 83 -10.07 -5.76 -0.89
C GLU A 83 -9.65 -4.28 -0.85
N PHE A 84 -9.99 -3.56 0.21
CA PHE A 84 -9.50 -2.20 0.46
C PHE A 84 -9.81 -1.81 1.90
N HIS A 85 -8.80 -1.45 2.69
CA HIS A 85 -9.01 -1.10 4.09
C HIS A 85 -7.90 -0.23 4.70
N LEU A 86 -8.17 0.26 5.91
CA LEU A 86 -7.22 0.95 6.79
C LEU A 86 -6.92 0.06 8.00
N HIS A 87 -5.66 0.01 8.43
CA HIS A 87 -5.28 -0.64 9.70
C HIS A 87 -3.96 -0.07 10.25
N GLU A 88 -3.54 -0.52 11.44
CA GLU A 88 -2.32 -0.10 12.14
C GLU A 88 -2.31 1.32 12.71
N ASP A 89 -3.49 1.89 12.99
CA ASP A 89 -3.64 3.28 13.48
C ASP A 89 -3.02 4.31 12.51
N THR A 90 -3.09 4.03 11.20
CA THR A 90 -2.59 4.89 10.12
C THR A 90 -3.71 5.36 9.20
N ASP A 91 -3.41 6.35 8.38
CA ASP A 91 -4.19 6.81 7.23
C ASP A 91 -3.74 6.17 5.91
N ASP A 92 -2.96 5.08 5.98
CA ASP A 92 -2.55 4.32 4.82
C ASP A 92 -3.69 3.38 4.38
N TRP A 93 -3.93 3.30 3.08
CA TRP A 93 -4.79 2.28 2.50
C TRP A 93 -3.99 1.02 2.16
N PHE A 94 -4.66 -0.13 2.27
CA PHE A 94 -4.11 -1.44 1.95
C PHE A 94 -5.09 -2.24 1.08
N MET A 95 -4.55 -2.89 0.07
CA MET A 95 -5.27 -3.80 -0.82
C MET A 95 -4.58 -5.17 -0.81
N GLU A 96 -5.24 -6.13 -0.17
CA GLU A 96 -4.80 -7.52 -0.05
C GLU A 96 -5.70 -8.50 -0.81
N GLY A 97 -6.75 -7.98 -1.45
CA GLY A 97 -7.65 -8.72 -2.33
C GLY A 97 -6.97 -9.23 -3.60
N GLU A 98 -7.55 -10.26 -4.21
CA GLU A 98 -7.04 -10.81 -5.48
C GLU A 98 -7.43 -9.95 -6.69
N GLU A 99 -8.53 -9.21 -6.58
CA GLU A 99 -9.08 -8.34 -7.63
C GLU A 99 -8.80 -6.87 -7.27
N PRO A 100 -8.27 -6.07 -8.21
CA PRO A 100 -8.05 -4.65 -7.95
C PRO A 100 -9.38 -3.89 -7.90
N VAL A 101 -9.44 -2.84 -7.09
CA VAL A 101 -10.63 -1.99 -6.96
C VAL A 101 -10.40 -0.60 -7.56
N THR A 102 -11.48 0.03 -7.99
CA THR A 102 -11.49 1.45 -8.34
C THR A 102 -11.45 2.33 -7.09
N PHE A 103 -11.10 3.61 -7.24
CA PHE A 103 -11.13 4.54 -6.10
C PHE A 103 -12.54 4.66 -5.52
N ALA A 104 -13.58 4.67 -6.37
CA ALA A 104 -14.98 4.64 -5.93
C ALA A 104 -15.32 3.38 -5.11
N GLU A 105 -14.90 2.21 -5.56
CA GLU A 105 -15.09 0.95 -4.83
C GLU A 105 -14.32 0.92 -3.52
N GLY A 106 -13.07 1.41 -3.51
CA GLY A 106 -12.27 1.55 -2.29
C GLY A 106 -12.97 2.41 -1.23
N ILE A 107 -13.55 3.56 -1.62
CA ILE A 107 -14.35 4.39 -0.72
C ILE A 107 -15.57 3.64 -0.18
N ASP A 108 -16.28 2.86 -1.00
CA ASP A 108 -17.45 2.10 -0.56
C ASP A 108 -17.12 0.95 0.42
N LEU A 109 -15.87 0.47 0.38
CA LEU A 109 -15.38 -0.59 1.25
C LEU A 109 -14.92 -0.07 2.62
N LEU A 110 -14.65 1.23 2.76
CA LEU A 110 -14.21 1.80 4.04
C LEU A 110 -15.34 1.81 5.08
N PRO A 111 -15.06 1.49 6.36
CA PRO A 111 -16.07 1.51 7.41
C PRO A 111 -16.66 2.92 7.60
N HIS A 112 -17.98 3.02 7.74
CA HIS A 112 -18.71 4.30 7.83
C HIS A 112 -18.65 5.19 6.57
N PHE A 113 -18.09 4.69 5.48
CA PHE A 113 -18.21 5.28 4.16
C PHE A 113 -19.26 4.54 3.34
N ALA A 114 -19.77 5.23 2.32
CA ALA A 114 -20.49 4.62 1.21
C ALA A 114 -20.32 5.51 -0.02
N TYR A 115 -20.26 4.89 -1.19
CA TYR A 115 -20.22 5.55 -2.48
C TYR A 115 -21.43 5.16 -3.33
N ALA A 116 -21.98 6.14 -4.04
CA ALA A 116 -23.01 5.91 -5.04
C ALA A 116 -22.89 6.91 -6.19
N GLN A 117 -23.57 6.60 -7.30
CA GLN A 117 -23.87 7.57 -8.34
C GLN A 117 -25.37 7.87 -8.39
N ARG A 118 -25.72 9.14 -8.53
CA ARG A 118 -27.09 9.60 -8.70
C ARG A 118 -27.16 10.57 -9.86
N ASP A 119 -27.93 10.22 -10.89
CA ASP A 119 -28.12 11.06 -12.08
C ASP A 119 -26.80 11.54 -12.74
N GLY A 120 -25.74 10.73 -12.62
CA GLY A 120 -24.39 11.02 -13.15
C GLY A 120 -23.51 11.87 -12.24
N ALA A 121 -23.96 12.23 -11.04
CA ALA A 121 -23.16 12.86 -10.01
C ALA A 121 -22.68 11.85 -8.97
N HIS A 122 -21.53 12.13 -8.36
CA HIS A 122 -20.98 11.36 -7.26
C HIS A 122 -21.71 11.68 -5.95
N VAL A 123 -21.97 10.65 -5.15
CA VAL A 123 -22.57 10.76 -3.82
C VAL A 123 -21.70 9.97 -2.86
N VAL A 124 -21.19 10.63 -1.82
CA VAL A 124 -20.41 9.98 -0.76
C VAL A 124 -21.11 10.19 0.57
N THR A 125 -21.27 9.13 1.35
CA THR A 125 -21.75 9.22 2.73
C THR A 125 -20.61 8.91 3.68
N ILE A 126 -20.38 9.75 4.69
CA ILE A 126 -19.32 9.61 5.68
C ILE A 126 -19.93 9.81 7.07
N ASP A 127 -19.74 8.85 7.97
CA ASP A 127 -20.29 8.91 9.33
C ASP A 127 -21.81 9.21 9.34
N GLY A 128 -22.53 8.74 8.30
CA GLY A 128 -23.97 8.95 8.13
C GLY A 128 -24.39 10.30 7.53
N THR A 129 -23.45 11.19 7.21
CA THR A 129 -23.70 12.43 6.48
C THR A 129 -23.49 12.21 5.00
N THR A 130 -24.49 12.51 4.17
CA THR A 130 -24.42 12.34 2.71
C THR A 130 -24.08 13.66 2.03
N TYR A 131 -23.08 13.61 1.16
CA TYR A 131 -22.65 14.68 0.27
C TYR A 131 -22.99 14.27 -1.16
N ASP A 132 -23.88 15.01 -1.80
CA ASP A 132 -24.37 14.73 -3.15
C ASP A 132 -23.90 15.82 -4.11
N GLY A 133 -23.02 15.48 -5.05
CA GLY A 133 -22.46 16.44 -6.01
C GLY A 133 -23.47 16.98 -7.04
N SER A 134 -24.72 16.50 -7.04
CA SER A 134 -25.81 17.12 -7.79
C SER A 134 -26.46 18.28 -7.04
N GLU A 135 -26.22 18.42 -5.73
CA GLU A 135 -26.75 19.50 -4.92
C GLU A 135 -25.97 20.78 -5.14
N SER A 136 -26.69 21.91 -5.24
CA SER A 136 -26.05 23.21 -5.39
C SER A 136 -25.23 23.55 -4.14
N GLY A 137 -23.97 23.89 -4.35
CA GLY A 137 -23.05 24.21 -3.26
C GLY A 137 -22.29 23.00 -2.73
N THR A 138 -22.49 21.80 -3.28
CA THR A 138 -21.70 20.62 -2.91
C THR A 138 -20.82 20.20 -4.10
N GLU A 139 -19.52 20.15 -3.88
CA GLU A 139 -18.54 19.70 -4.87
C GLU A 139 -17.70 18.56 -4.28
N LEU A 140 -17.54 17.48 -5.04
CA LEU A 140 -16.71 16.33 -4.70
C LEU A 140 -15.62 16.21 -5.78
N VAL A 141 -14.36 16.26 -5.37
CA VAL A 141 -13.20 16.08 -6.25
C VAL A 141 -12.38 14.91 -5.75
N PHE A 142 -12.06 13.99 -6.66
CA PHE A 142 -11.21 12.83 -6.40
C PHE A 142 -9.88 13.04 -7.11
N LEU A 143 -8.79 12.93 -6.37
CA LEU A 143 -7.43 13.13 -6.87
C LEU A 143 -6.58 11.90 -6.61
N VAL A 144 -5.66 11.66 -7.54
CA VAL A 144 -4.55 10.73 -7.37
C VAL A 144 -3.28 11.46 -7.74
N ASP A 145 -2.30 11.50 -6.83
CA ASP A 145 -1.07 12.28 -7.00
C ASP A 145 -1.34 13.76 -7.36
N ASP A 146 -2.32 14.39 -6.68
CA ASP A 146 -2.81 15.75 -6.91
C ASP A 146 -3.48 16.01 -8.30
N ASP A 147 -3.64 14.98 -9.14
CA ASP A 147 -4.35 15.08 -10.43
C ASP A 147 -5.81 14.62 -10.30
N PRO A 148 -6.80 15.42 -10.75
CA PRO A 148 -8.21 15.04 -10.68
C PRO A 148 -8.56 13.91 -11.66
N ILE A 149 -9.30 12.92 -11.18
CA ILE A 149 -9.70 11.72 -11.94
C ILE A 149 -11.22 11.49 -11.88
N ASP A 150 -11.73 10.52 -12.65
CA ASP A 150 -13.06 9.93 -12.41
C ASP A 150 -12.88 8.68 -11.52
N PRO A 151 -13.44 8.68 -10.30
CA PRO A 151 -13.20 7.61 -9.32
C PRO A 151 -13.80 6.27 -9.75
N THR A 152 -14.72 6.25 -10.71
CA THR A 152 -15.35 5.01 -11.19
C THR A 152 -14.58 4.32 -12.30
N ASP A 153 -13.65 5.04 -12.93
CA ASP A 153 -12.80 4.53 -14.00
C ASP A 153 -11.36 4.26 -13.52
N TYR A 154 -10.89 4.97 -12.49
CA TYR A 154 -9.52 4.84 -11.99
C TYR A 154 -9.37 3.63 -11.06
N VAL A 155 -8.50 2.69 -11.44
CA VAL A 155 -8.11 1.51 -10.64
C VAL A 155 -6.90 1.87 -9.79
N VAL A 156 -7.03 1.72 -8.46
CA VAL A 156 -5.99 2.05 -7.49
C VAL A 156 -4.77 1.14 -7.66
N SER A 157 -3.58 1.70 -7.51
CA SER A 157 -2.29 1.02 -7.67
C SER A 157 -1.34 1.29 -6.50
N ASP A 158 -0.40 0.37 -6.25
CA ASP A 158 0.62 0.54 -5.22
C ASP A 158 1.36 1.89 -5.31
N GLY A 159 1.39 2.60 -4.20
CA GLY A 159 2.04 3.88 -4.01
C GLY A 159 1.21 5.12 -4.34
N ASP A 160 -0.06 4.98 -4.75
CA ASP A 160 -0.94 6.12 -5.03
C ASP A 160 -1.21 6.96 -3.76
N ASP A 161 -1.09 8.30 -3.87
CA ASP A 161 -1.64 9.27 -2.91
C ASP A 161 -3.08 9.62 -3.33
N LEU A 162 -4.05 9.05 -2.61
CA LEU A 162 -5.47 9.22 -2.87
C LEU A 162 -6.04 10.38 -2.07
N ARG A 163 -6.85 11.24 -2.71
CA ARG A 163 -7.54 12.31 -2.00
C ARG A 163 -8.98 12.49 -2.44
N LEU A 164 -9.88 12.53 -1.46
CA LEU A 164 -11.26 13.00 -1.64
C LEU A 164 -11.40 14.38 -0.98
N GLU A 165 -11.63 15.40 -1.79
CA GLU A 165 -11.97 16.74 -1.32
C GLU A 165 -13.47 16.98 -1.50
N ILE A 166 -14.15 17.30 -0.41
CA ILE A 166 -15.56 17.69 -0.38
C ILE A 166 -15.63 19.14 0.05
N THR A 167 -16.24 19.98 -0.78
CA THR A 167 -16.55 21.36 -0.42
C THR A 167 -18.06 21.53 -0.38
N THR A 168 -18.55 22.10 0.72
CA THR A 168 -19.92 22.53 0.89
C THR A 168 -19.94 24.04 1.05
N ASP A 169 -20.87 24.71 0.38
CA ASP A 169 -21.26 26.04 0.77
C ASP A 169 -21.87 25.89 2.16
N ALA A 170 -21.11 26.27 3.19
CA ALA A 170 -21.67 26.39 4.53
C ALA A 170 -22.96 27.21 4.39
N ASP A 171 -24.09 26.62 4.74
CA ASP A 171 -25.37 27.32 4.78
C ASP A 171 -25.13 28.51 5.72
N VAL A 172 -24.82 29.68 5.15
CA VAL A 172 -24.57 30.91 5.88
C VAL A 172 -25.96 31.35 6.31
N GLY A 173 -26.50 30.67 7.31
CA GLY A 173 -27.71 31.07 7.99
C GLY A 173 -27.44 32.45 8.54
N ASP A 174 -28.00 33.47 7.88
CA ASP A 174 -28.13 34.80 8.43
C ASP A 174 -28.82 34.68 9.81
N GLU A 175 -28.04 34.75 10.88
CA GLU A 175 -28.52 34.97 12.26
C GLU A 175 -28.78 36.46 12.54
#